data_AF-A0A2V7GNF0-F1
#
_entry.id   AF-A0A2V7GNF0-F1
#
_cell.length_a   1.000
_cell.length_b   1.000
_cell.length_c   1.000
_cell.angle_alpha   90.00
_cell.angle_beta   90.00
_cell.angle_gamma   90.00
#
_symmetry.space_group_name_H-M   'P 1'
#
loop_
_entity.id
_entity.type
_entity.pdbx_description
1 polymer ?
#
loop_
_entity_poly.entity_id
_entity_poly.type
_entity_poly.pdbx_seq_one_letter_code
_entity_poly.pdbx_strand_id
1 'polypeptide(L)' 'MRTWREAHREAPGAGTTVAEAFKLADRIFGGLLGREQR' A
#
# COMPACT_ATOMS: atom_id res chain seq x y z
N MET A 1 8.12 10.62 -5.32
CA MET A 1 6.79 9.97 -5.34
C MET A 1 5.64 10.88 -5.75
N ARG A 2 5.49 12.12 -5.22
CA ARG A 2 4.38 13.02 -5.60
C ARG A 2 4.35 13.36 -7.11
N THR A 3 5.45 13.86 -7.65
CA THR A 3 5.58 14.23 -9.08
C THR A 3 5.29 13.06 -10.03
N TRP A 4 5.74 11.85 -9.67
CA TRP A 4 5.46 10.65 -10.46
C TRP A 4 3.95 10.32 -10.49
N ARG A 5 3.26 10.41 -9.35
CA ARG A 5 1.81 10.18 -9.24
C ARG A 5 1.00 11.21 -10.03
N GLU A 6 1.44 12.46 -10.02
CA GLU A 6 0.79 13.54 -10.79
C GLU A 6 0.88 13.26 -12.31
N ALA A 7 2.01 12.74 -12.78
CA ALA A 7 2.21 12.38 -14.18
C ALA A 7 1.53 11.06 -14.59
N HIS A 8 1.20 10.17 -13.63
CA HIS A 8 0.65 8.84 -13.89
C HIS A 8 -0.66 8.62 -13.12
N ARG A 9 -1.58 9.57 -13.25
CA ARG A 9 -2.83 9.57 -12.46
C ARG A 9 -3.73 8.36 -12.74
N GLU A 10 -3.64 7.77 -13.92
CA GLU A 10 -4.39 6.58 -14.33
C GLU A 10 -3.69 5.25 -13.98
N ALA A 11 -2.43 5.30 -13.52
CA ALA A 11 -1.73 4.08 -13.14
C ALA A 11 -2.43 3.43 -11.92
N PRO A 12 -2.65 2.10 -11.94
CA PRO A 12 -3.22 1.40 -10.80
C PRO A 12 -2.45 1.68 -9.51
N GLY A 13 -3.16 2.11 -8.48
CA GLY A 13 -2.55 2.45 -7.18
C GLY A 13 -1.92 3.85 -7.09
N ALA A 14 -1.99 4.69 -8.14
CA ALA A 14 -1.47 6.05 -8.08
C ALA A 14 -2.17 6.92 -7.01
N GLY A 15 -3.44 6.65 -6.71
CA GLY A 15 -4.19 7.30 -5.64
C GLY A 15 -3.99 6.68 -4.25
N THR A 16 -3.38 5.50 -4.16
CA THR A 16 -3.27 4.76 -2.90
C THR A 16 -2.24 5.41 -1.98
N THR A 17 -2.66 5.74 -0.77
CA THR A 17 -1.76 6.21 0.27
C THR A 17 -0.94 5.05 0.85
N VAL A 18 0.18 5.37 1.50
CA VAL A 18 1.02 4.37 2.17
C VAL A 18 0.22 3.60 3.22
N ALA A 19 -0.61 4.28 4.00
CA ALA A 19 -1.44 3.64 5.04
C ALA A 19 -2.46 2.66 4.45
N GLU A 20 -3.09 2.99 3.32
CA GLU A 20 -4.01 2.07 2.63
C GLU A 20 -3.28 0.87 2.04
N ALA A 21 -2.08 1.08 1.49
CA ALA A 21 -1.24 -0.02 1.01
C ALA A 21 -0.89 -1.01 2.13
N PHE A 22 -0.57 -0.52 3.33
CA PHE A 22 -0.29 -1.38 4.49
C PHE A 22 -1.52 -2.16 4.97
N LYS A 23 -2.72 -1.56 4.96
CA LYS A 23 -3.97 -2.28 5.27
C LYS A 23 -4.25 -3.40 4.26
N LEU A 24 -4.04 -3.11 2.99
CA LEU A 24 -4.20 -4.10 1.92
C LEU A 24 -3.17 -5.23 2.07
N ALA A 25 -1.92 -4.90 2.37
CA ALA A 25 -0.88 -5.89 2.63
C ALA A 25 -1.20 -6.77 3.84
N ASP A 26 -1.70 -6.20 4.95
CA ASP A 26 -2.16 -6.95 6.11
C ASP A 26 -3.26 -7.97 5.74
N ARG A 27 -4.23 -7.55 4.92
CA ARG A 27 -5.30 -8.43 4.42
C ARG A 27 -4.78 -9.53 3.48
N ILE A 28 -3.92 -9.19 2.51
CA ILE A 28 -3.42 -10.13 1.49
C ILE A 28 -2.49 -11.16 2.12
N PHE A 29 -1.56 -10.71 2.95
CA PHE A 29 -0.54 -11.56 3.54
C PHE A 29 -0.96 -12.11 4.92
N GLY A 30 -2.21 -11.89 5.34
CA GLY A 30 -2.74 -12.43 6.59
C GLY A 30 -2.00 -11.93 7.85
N GLY A 31 -1.49 -10.70 7.80
CA GLY A 31 -0.68 -10.14 8.89
C GLY A 31 0.76 -10.64 8.92
N LEU A 32 1.32 -11.08 7.79
CA LEU A 32 2.74 -11.49 7.68
C LEU A 32 3.74 -10.43 8.16
N LEU A 33 3.34 -9.15 8.16
CA LEU A 33 4.15 -8.03 8.65
C LEU A 33 3.87 -7.66 10.12
N GLY A 34 2.94 -8.35 10.78
CA GLY A 34 2.48 -8.03 12.14
C GLY A 34 2.26 -9.23 13.06
N ARG A 35 2.45 -10.48 12.58
CA ARG A 35 2.35 -11.71 13.38
C ARG A 35 3.69 -12.44 13.48
N GLU A 36 4.64 -11.82 14.15
CA GLU A 36 5.66 -12.57 14.91
C GLU A 36 6.11 -11.76 16.14
N GLN A 37 5.51 -12.09 17.28
CA GLN A 37 6.12 -12.23 18.61
C GLN A 37 5.01 -12.33 19.67
N ARG A 38 4.60 -13.56 19.98
CA ARG A 38 4.10 -13.90 21.31
C ARG A 38 4.54 -15.31 21.64
#